data_AF-A0A2W0APH6-F1
#
_entry.id   AF-A0A2W0APH6-F1
#
_cell.length_a   1.000
_cell.length_b   1.000
_cell.length_c   1.000
_cell.angle_alpha   90.00
_cell.angle_beta   90.00
_cell.angle_gamma   90.00
#
_symmetry.space_group_name_H-M   'P 1'
#
loop_
_entity.id
_entity.type
_entity.pdbx_description
1 polymer ?
#
loop_
_entity_poly.entity_id
_entity_poly.type
_entity_poly.pdbx_seq_one_letter_code
_entity_poly.pdbx_strand_id
1 'polypeptide(L)'
;MTNIRARHTSRFAVLLGIIACVFVRSLTAQGLHAARSTAGIESRRAQLSSLFEEEWQYELRTHPEMATAVGDNRYNDRLSDHSPQFHQSDLEAKRTFLDRFQAIDPAGLSAQDTLSRELMIRNLRQDIEGAPFKSWEMPVNQMGGAHLELIDLVSLTPFKNLQDYENYLARLHQTPRVLEQLTGNMR
;
A
#
# COMPACT_ATOMS: atom_id res chain seq x y z
N MET A 1 0.46 91.97 6.04
CA MET A 1 -0.41 91.44 4.96
C MET A 1 0.33 90.28 4.30
N THR A 2 0.29 89.08 4.90
CA THR A 2 -0.62 87.96 4.55
C THR A 2 -0.25 87.28 3.23
N ASN A 3 0.44 86.13 3.29
CA ASN A 3 -0.10 84.88 2.74
C ASN A 3 0.77 83.67 3.10
N ILE A 4 0.20 82.80 3.94
CA ILE A 4 0.62 81.42 4.17
C ILE A 4 -0.20 80.57 3.19
N ARG A 5 0.45 79.80 2.30
CA ARG A 5 -0.23 78.77 1.50
C ARG A 5 0.53 77.44 1.51
N ALA A 6 -0.01 76.53 2.31
CA ALA A 6 -0.12 75.08 2.18
C ALA A 6 0.92 74.33 1.32
N ARG A 7 1.86 73.64 2.00
CA ARG A 7 2.63 72.50 1.46
C ARG A 7 2.41 71.27 2.34
N HIS A 8 1.34 70.49 2.15
CA HIS A 8 1.20 69.21 2.89
C HIS A 8 0.46 68.05 2.17
N THR A 9 -0.05 68.20 0.94
CA THR A 9 -0.94 67.18 0.36
C THR A 9 -0.28 66.08 -0.49
N SER A 10 1.04 66.12 -0.75
CA SER A 10 1.67 65.17 -1.69
C SER A 10 2.34 63.94 -1.04
N ARG A 11 2.50 63.90 0.29
CA ARG A 11 3.15 62.78 1.00
C ARG A 11 2.24 61.59 1.33
N PHE A 12 0.91 61.77 1.29
CA PHE A 12 -0.04 60.71 1.65
C PHE A 12 -0.42 59.77 0.48
N ALA A 13 -0.37 60.25 -0.76
CA ALA A 13 -0.77 59.45 -1.93
C ALA A 13 0.26 58.35 -2.30
N VAL A 14 1.55 58.57 -2.04
CA VAL A 14 2.62 57.60 -2.35
C VAL A 14 2.67 56.46 -1.32
N LEU A 15 2.29 56.71 -0.06
CA LEU A 15 2.23 55.66 0.96
C LEU A 15 1.06 54.68 0.74
N LEU A 16 -0.08 55.15 0.22
CA LEU A 16 -1.24 54.29 -0.05
C LEU A 16 -1.01 53.31 -1.23
N GLY A 17 -0.29 53.75 -2.27
CA GLY A 17 0.02 52.92 -3.45
C GLY A 17 1.02 51.79 -3.17
N ILE A 18 1.97 52.00 -2.26
CA ILE A 18 2.96 50.99 -1.85
C ILE A 18 2.30 49.92 -0.97
N ILE A 19 1.39 50.32 -0.05
CA ILE A 19 0.64 49.37 0.79
C ILE A 19 -0.31 48.51 -0.06
N ALA A 20 -0.96 49.07 -1.08
CA ALA A 20 -1.82 48.31 -2.00
C ALA A 20 -1.03 47.29 -2.86
N CYS A 21 0.19 47.62 -3.30
CA CYS A 21 1.03 46.70 -4.08
C CYS A 21 1.64 45.57 -3.21
N VAL A 22 1.95 45.85 -1.94
CA VAL A 22 2.40 44.84 -0.97
C VAL A 22 1.27 43.90 -0.56
N PHE A 23 0.05 44.42 -0.33
CA PHE A 23 -1.12 43.58 -0.01
C PHE A 23 -1.51 42.63 -1.15
N VAL A 24 -1.49 43.08 -2.41
CA VAL A 24 -1.79 42.22 -3.57
C VAL A 24 -0.71 41.14 -3.78
N ARG A 25 0.57 41.45 -3.50
CA ARG A 25 1.67 40.47 -3.55
C ARG A 25 1.61 39.43 -2.42
N SER A 26 1.17 39.81 -1.22
CA SER A 26 1.00 38.88 -0.11
C SER A 26 -0.21 37.94 -0.28
N LEU A 27 -1.32 38.42 -0.84
CA LEU A 27 -2.49 37.57 -1.16
C LEU A 27 -2.18 36.55 -2.27
N THR A 28 -1.45 36.95 -3.31
CA THR A 28 -1.06 36.05 -4.40
C THR A 28 -0.04 34.99 -3.96
N ALA A 29 0.89 35.33 -3.08
CA ALA A 29 1.85 34.37 -2.52
C ALA A 29 1.20 33.32 -1.60
N GLN A 30 0.20 33.70 -0.80
CA GLN A 30 -0.53 32.76 0.06
C GLN A 30 -1.39 31.78 -0.76
N GLY A 31 -2.06 32.25 -1.82
CA GLY A 31 -2.82 31.39 -2.73
C GLY A 31 -1.94 30.34 -3.44
N LEU A 32 -0.73 30.72 -3.85
CA LEU A 32 0.22 29.81 -4.51
C LEU A 32 0.78 28.75 -3.55
N HIS A 33 0.99 29.10 -2.27
CA HIS A 33 1.46 28.15 -1.25
C HIS A 33 0.36 27.16 -0.86
N ALA A 34 -0.88 27.62 -0.68
CA ALA A 34 -2.03 26.76 -0.41
C ALA A 34 -2.27 25.76 -1.55
N ALA A 35 -2.21 26.22 -2.81
CA ALA A 35 -2.36 25.35 -3.98
C ALA A 35 -1.22 24.32 -4.13
N ARG A 36 0.02 24.68 -3.78
CA ARG A 36 1.16 23.72 -3.75
C ARG A 36 1.03 22.71 -2.63
N SER A 37 0.51 23.13 -1.47
CA SER A 37 0.27 22.25 -0.32
C SER A 37 -0.81 21.21 -0.64
N THR A 38 -1.95 21.63 -1.22
CA THR A 38 -3.02 20.72 -1.64
C THR A 38 -2.56 19.77 -2.74
N ALA A 39 -1.85 20.26 -3.76
CA ALA A 39 -1.27 19.39 -4.80
C ALA A 39 -0.28 18.36 -4.22
N GLY A 40 0.50 18.75 -3.20
CA GLY A 40 1.39 17.83 -2.49
C GLY A 40 0.64 16.76 -1.70
N ILE A 41 -0.46 17.11 -1.04
CA ILE A 41 -1.33 16.16 -0.31
C ILE A 41 -1.98 15.17 -1.28
N GLU A 42 -2.58 15.64 -2.37
CA GLU A 42 -3.20 14.76 -3.38
C GLU A 42 -2.17 13.80 -3.99
N SER A 43 -0.95 14.27 -4.27
CA SER A 43 0.13 13.42 -4.77
C SER A 43 0.51 12.33 -3.76
N ARG A 44 0.65 12.66 -2.46
CA ARG A 44 0.92 11.65 -1.42
C ARG A 44 -0.22 10.65 -1.25
N ARG A 45 -1.48 11.10 -1.33
CA ARG A 45 -2.64 10.19 -1.30
C ARG A 45 -2.61 9.23 -2.49
N ALA A 46 -2.37 9.73 -3.70
CA ALA A 46 -2.27 8.88 -4.89
C ALA A 46 -1.11 7.88 -4.79
N GLN A 47 0.04 8.30 -4.27
CA GLN A 47 1.17 7.41 -3.99
C GLN A 47 0.80 6.32 -2.98
N LEU A 48 0.10 6.69 -1.89
CA LEU A 48 -0.35 5.74 -0.88
C LEU A 48 -1.33 4.71 -1.47
N SER A 49 -2.33 5.16 -2.23
CA SER A 49 -3.29 4.28 -2.89
C SER A 49 -2.62 3.34 -3.90
N SER A 50 -1.67 3.85 -4.70
CA SER A 50 -0.88 3.03 -5.62
C SER A 50 -0.08 1.97 -4.87
N LEU A 51 0.52 2.34 -3.74
CA LEU A 51 1.33 1.42 -2.95
C LEU A 51 0.49 0.30 -2.32
N PHE A 52 -0.73 0.61 -1.86
CA PHE A 52 -1.69 -0.40 -1.42
C PHE A 52 -2.06 -1.36 -2.55
N GLU A 53 -2.33 -0.83 -3.74
CA GLU A 53 -2.64 -1.68 -4.90
C GLU A 53 -1.46 -2.58 -5.27
N GLU A 54 -0.24 -2.05 -5.29
CA GLU A 54 0.96 -2.83 -5.58
C GLU A 54 1.20 -3.96 -4.58
N GLU A 55 1.01 -3.69 -3.28
CA GLU A 55 1.13 -4.69 -2.21
C GLU A 55 0.02 -5.75 -2.34
N TRP A 56 -1.21 -5.33 -2.60
CA TRP A 56 -2.33 -6.24 -2.82
C TRP A 56 -2.11 -7.15 -4.04
N GLN A 57 -1.63 -6.60 -5.16
CA GLN A 57 -1.30 -7.39 -6.34
C GLN A 57 -0.11 -8.32 -6.09
N TYR A 58 0.83 -7.94 -5.23
CA TYR A 58 1.91 -8.82 -4.78
C TYR A 58 1.31 -10.03 -4.03
N GLU A 59 0.48 -9.78 -3.01
CA GLU A 59 -0.17 -10.82 -2.20
C GLU A 59 -1.00 -11.79 -3.04
N LEU A 60 -1.83 -11.29 -3.97
CA LEU A 60 -2.64 -12.15 -4.84
C LEU A 60 -1.79 -13.05 -5.75
N ARG A 61 -0.63 -12.56 -6.19
CA ARG A 61 0.26 -13.30 -7.08
C ARG A 61 1.08 -14.34 -6.32
N THR A 62 1.49 -14.05 -5.10
CA THR A 62 2.29 -14.95 -4.26
C THR A 62 1.44 -15.94 -3.48
N HIS A 63 0.16 -15.64 -3.25
CA HIS A 63 -0.84 -16.51 -2.63
C HIS A 63 -2.03 -16.78 -3.57
N PRO A 64 -1.85 -17.59 -4.64
CA PRO A 64 -2.89 -17.87 -5.65
C PRO A 64 -4.23 -18.40 -5.09
N GLU A 65 -4.20 -19.12 -3.98
CA GLU A 65 -5.36 -19.67 -3.30
C GLU A 65 -6.22 -18.54 -2.70
N MET A 66 -5.58 -17.51 -2.13
CA MET A 66 -6.26 -16.29 -1.68
C MET A 66 -6.90 -15.56 -2.86
N ALA A 67 -6.18 -15.45 -3.99
CA ALA A 67 -6.73 -14.83 -5.19
C ALA A 67 -8.03 -15.51 -5.64
N THR A 68 -8.04 -16.85 -5.68
CA THR A 68 -9.27 -17.61 -5.96
C THR A 68 -10.38 -17.29 -4.95
N ALA A 69 -10.05 -17.27 -3.64
CA ALA A 69 -11.03 -17.04 -2.58
C ALA A 69 -11.72 -15.66 -2.66
N VAL A 70 -11.01 -14.63 -3.13
CA VAL A 70 -11.57 -13.28 -3.33
C VAL A 70 -12.20 -13.08 -4.72
N GLY A 71 -12.25 -14.13 -5.54
CA GLY A 71 -12.87 -14.12 -6.87
C GLY A 71 -11.96 -13.68 -8.01
N ASP A 72 -10.66 -13.56 -7.77
CA ASP A 72 -9.65 -13.30 -8.79
C ASP A 72 -9.12 -14.61 -9.38
N ASN A 73 -9.50 -14.88 -10.64
CA ASN A 73 -9.20 -16.15 -11.29
C ASN A 73 -7.86 -16.17 -12.05
N ARG A 74 -7.05 -15.11 -12.00
CA ARG A 74 -5.82 -14.97 -12.81
C ARG A 74 -4.74 -16.01 -12.48
N TYR A 75 -4.79 -16.61 -11.28
CA TYR A 75 -3.76 -17.54 -10.79
C TYR A 75 -4.35 -18.92 -10.41
N ASN A 76 -5.53 -19.27 -10.93
CA ASN A 76 -6.24 -20.49 -10.58
C ASN A 76 -5.51 -21.79 -10.96
N ASP A 77 -4.47 -21.70 -11.79
CA ASP A 77 -3.61 -22.80 -12.22
C ASP A 77 -2.42 -23.05 -11.26
N ARG A 78 -2.26 -22.26 -10.20
CA ARG A 78 -1.06 -22.26 -9.34
C ARG A 78 -1.40 -22.57 -7.88
N LEU A 79 -0.41 -23.11 -7.18
CA LEU A 79 -0.36 -23.20 -5.72
C LEU A 79 0.81 -22.40 -5.19
N SER A 80 0.69 -21.91 -3.96
CA SER A 80 1.73 -21.18 -3.23
C SER A 80 3.09 -21.90 -3.24
N ASP A 81 4.17 -21.12 -3.17
CA ASP A 81 5.53 -21.65 -3.01
C ASP A 81 5.89 -21.67 -1.53
N HIS A 82 6.26 -22.84 -1.01
CA HIS A 82 6.68 -23.01 0.38
C HIS A 82 8.18 -23.27 0.50
N SER A 83 8.96 -22.95 -0.53
CA SER A 83 10.41 -23.10 -0.50
C SER A 83 11.08 -22.13 0.49
N PRO A 84 12.23 -22.50 1.09
CA PRO A 84 13.03 -21.57 1.89
C PRO A 84 13.40 -20.30 1.13
N GLN A 85 13.61 -20.40 -0.19
CA GLN A 85 13.92 -19.29 -1.07
C GLN A 85 12.74 -18.32 -1.16
N PHE A 86 11.51 -18.84 -1.30
CA PHE A 86 10.32 -18.01 -1.28
C PHE A 86 10.19 -17.24 0.03
N HIS A 87 10.31 -17.91 1.18
CA HIS A 87 10.23 -17.25 2.49
C HIS A 87 11.24 -16.11 2.66
N GLN A 88 12.46 -16.29 2.16
CA GLN A 88 13.48 -15.22 2.18
C GLN A 88 13.08 -14.05 1.27
N SER A 89 12.67 -14.34 0.03
CA SER A 89 12.28 -13.30 -0.93
C SER A 89 11.03 -12.54 -0.48
N ASP A 90 10.09 -13.22 0.19
CA ASP A 90 8.88 -12.62 0.73
C ASP A 90 9.18 -11.68 1.90
N LEU A 91 10.09 -12.08 2.77
CA LEU A 91 10.58 -11.22 3.86
C LEU A 91 11.27 -9.96 3.32
N GLU A 92 12.04 -10.07 2.25
CA GLU A 92 12.66 -8.92 1.57
C GLU A 92 11.63 -8.00 0.90
N ALA A 93 10.62 -8.58 0.26
CA ALA A 93 9.50 -7.81 -0.31
C ALA A 93 8.76 -7.03 0.78
N LYS A 94 8.43 -7.68 1.90
CA LYS A 94 7.78 -7.05 3.06
C LYS A 94 8.60 -5.89 3.65
N ARG A 95 9.92 -6.05 3.77
CA ARG A 95 10.83 -4.95 4.18
C ARG A 95 10.78 -3.78 3.20
N THR A 96 10.81 -4.08 1.90
CA THR A 96 10.72 -3.07 0.86
C THR A 96 9.40 -2.30 0.92
N PHE A 97 8.27 -2.99 1.08
CA PHE A 97 6.97 -2.34 1.28
C PHE A 97 6.94 -1.50 2.56
N LEU A 98 7.47 -2.01 3.66
CA LEU A 98 7.52 -1.30 4.93
C LEU A 98 8.25 0.05 4.79
N ASP A 99 9.42 0.04 4.17
CA ASP A 99 10.22 1.25 3.94
C ASP A 99 9.46 2.26 3.07
N ARG A 100 8.79 1.79 2.01
CA ARG A 100 7.99 2.63 1.12
C ARG A 100 6.77 3.25 1.83
N PHE A 101 6.05 2.47 2.64
CA PHE A 101 4.92 3.00 3.41
C PHE A 101 5.38 4.02 4.47
N GLN A 102 6.51 3.76 5.13
CA GLN A 102 7.09 4.68 6.12
C GLN A 102 7.53 6.01 5.48
N ALA A 103 8.06 5.97 4.25
CA ALA A 103 8.51 7.15 3.53
C ALA A 103 7.38 8.13 3.15
N ILE A 104 6.11 7.67 3.11
CA ILE A 104 4.97 8.54 2.86
C ILE A 104 4.66 9.34 4.14
N ASP A 105 4.83 10.66 4.08
CA ASP A 105 4.50 11.57 5.18
C ASP A 105 2.96 11.65 5.40
N PRO A 106 2.45 11.30 6.60
CA PRO A 106 1.02 11.37 6.87
C PRO A 106 0.47 12.80 7.01
N ALA A 107 1.33 13.83 7.06
CA ALA A 107 0.89 15.21 7.23
C ALA A 107 -0.09 15.66 6.12
N GLY A 108 -1.29 16.05 6.54
CA GLY A 108 -2.36 16.53 5.67
C GLY A 108 -3.18 15.44 4.99
N LEU A 109 -2.88 14.15 5.22
CA LEU A 109 -3.75 13.05 4.79
C LEU A 109 -5.05 13.04 5.61
N SER A 110 -6.08 12.37 5.09
CA SER A 110 -7.30 12.15 5.86
C SER A 110 -7.02 11.24 7.06
N ALA A 111 -7.90 11.28 8.06
CA ALA A 111 -7.81 10.38 9.21
C ALA A 111 -7.88 8.91 8.77
N GLN A 112 -8.71 8.60 7.76
CA GLN A 112 -8.82 7.25 7.21
C GLN A 112 -7.54 6.81 6.50
N ASP A 113 -6.96 7.65 5.64
CA ASP A 113 -5.70 7.35 4.93
C ASP A 113 -4.56 7.12 5.91
N THR A 114 -4.49 7.97 6.96
CA THR A 114 -3.48 7.86 8.02
C THR A 114 -3.62 6.54 8.76
N LEU A 115 -4.84 6.20 9.17
CA LEU A 115 -5.12 4.94 9.87
C LEU A 115 -4.79 3.72 9.01
N SER A 116 -5.23 3.69 7.75
CA SER A 116 -4.93 2.59 6.83
C SER A 116 -3.42 2.40 6.68
N ARG A 117 -2.65 3.49 6.50
CA ARG A 117 -1.19 3.44 6.43
C ARG A 117 -0.57 2.89 7.71
N GLU A 118 -1.02 3.35 8.88
CA GLU A 118 -0.50 2.88 10.16
C GLU A 118 -0.77 1.39 10.40
N LEU A 119 -1.96 0.91 10.04
CA LEU A 119 -2.30 -0.51 10.13
C LEU A 119 -1.42 -1.36 9.20
N MET A 120 -1.17 -0.90 7.97
CA MET A 120 -0.28 -1.60 7.05
C MET A 120 1.16 -1.67 7.56
N ILE A 121 1.69 -0.54 8.04
CA ILE A 121 3.04 -0.50 8.67
C ILE A 121 3.11 -1.46 9.86
N ARG A 122 2.07 -1.49 10.70
CA ARG A 122 1.99 -2.41 11.84
C ARG A 122 1.98 -3.87 11.38
N ASN A 123 1.18 -4.22 10.38
CA ASN A 123 1.09 -5.59 9.87
C ASN A 123 2.42 -6.06 9.29
N LEU A 124 3.04 -5.26 8.41
CA LEU A 124 4.34 -5.56 7.82
C LEU A 124 5.44 -5.73 8.89
N ARG A 125 5.45 -4.88 9.93
CA ARG A 125 6.37 -5.04 11.06
C ARG A 125 6.13 -6.33 11.81
N GLN A 126 4.88 -6.66 12.10
CA GLN A 126 4.51 -7.89 12.81
C GLN A 126 4.98 -9.13 12.04
N ASP A 127 4.84 -9.14 10.70
CA ASP A 127 5.33 -10.23 9.87
C ASP A 127 6.86 -10.34 9.86
N ILE A 128 7.55 -9.20 9.74
CA ILE A 128 9.02 -9.16 9.74
C ILE A 128 9.61 -9.57 11.09
N GLU A 129 9.03 -9.07 12.19
CA GLU A 129 9.41 -9.39 13.56
C GLU A 129 9.02 -10.83 13.93
N GLY A 130 7.99 -11.38 13.29
CA GLY A 130 7.55 -12.76 13.40
C GLY A 130 8.47 -13.77 12.69
N ALA A 131 9.14 -13.34 11.62
CA ALA A 131 9.95 -14.23 10.78
C ALA A 131 11.06 -15.01 11.52
N PRO A 132 11.78 -14.46 12.52
CA PRO A 132 12.75 -15.23 13.32
C PRO A 132 12.16 -16.43 14.07
N PHE A 133 10.86 -16.43 14.35
CA PHE A 133 10.16 -17.56 14.97
C PHE A 133 9.78 -18.65 13.96
N LYS A 134 9.95 -18.39 12.66
CA LYS A 134 9.81 -19.35 11.57
C LYS A 134 8.53 -20.17 11.64
N SER A 135 7.38 -19.50 11.73
CA SER A 135 6.07 -20.16 11.78
C SER A 135 5.83 -21.13 10.60
N TRP A 136 6.48 -20.91 9.46
CA TRP A 136 6.45 -21.81 8.30
C TRP A 136 7.10 -23.18 8.52
N GLU A 137 7.95 -23.35 9.54
CA GLU A 137 8.48 -24.66 9.98
C GLU A 137 7.46 -25.46 10.80
N MET A 138 6.30 -24.86 11.13
CA MET A 138 5.16 -25.49 11.79
C MET A 138 3.87 -25.42 10.92
N PRO A 139 3.87 -26.00 9.70
CA PRO A 139 2.79 -25.81 8.73
C PRO A 139 1.52 -26.62 9.01
N VAL A 140 1.46 -27.36 10.11
CA VAL A 140 0.34 -28.26 10.46
C VAL A 140 -0.10 -27.97 11.89
N ASN A 141 -1.38 -27.62 12.05
CA ASN A 141 -2.04 -27.57 13.36
C ASN A 141 -3.52 -28.00 13.21
N GLN A 142 -4.24 -28.07 14.32
CA GLN A 142 -5.63 -28.53 14.35
C GLN A 142 -6.63 -27.57 13.70
N MET A 143 -6.26 -26.30 13.52
CA MET A 143 -7.13 -25.23 13.01
C MET A 143 -6.80 -24.84 11.55
N GLY A 144 -5.63 -25.20 11.04
CA GLY A 144 -5.14 -24.71 9.75
C GLY A 144 -3.90 -25.44 9.25
N GLY A 145 -3.50 -25.09 8.03
CA GLY A 145 -2.36 -25.66 7.33
C GLY A 145 -2.75 -26.34 6.03
N ALA A 146 -1.75 -26.62 5.19
CA ALA A 146 -1.97 -27.09 3.81
C ALA A 146 -2.81 -28.38 3.71
N HIS A 147 -2.74 -29.25 4.72
CA HIS A 147 -3.55 -30.46 4.77
C HIS A 147 -5.07 -30.20 4.83
N LEU A 148 -5.50 -29.04 5.33
CA LEU A 148 -6.89 -28.58 5.28
C LEU A 148 -7.12 -27.73 4.03
N GLU A 149 -6.23 -26.77 3.76
CA GLU A 149 -6.37 -25.82 2.65
C GLU A 149 -6.42 -26.51 1.28
N LEU A 150 -5.59 -27.55 1.05
CA LEU A 150 -5.59 -28.31 -0.19
C LEU A 150 -6.92 -29.06 -0.44
N ILE A 151 -7.62 -29.43 0.63
CA ILE A 151 -8.94 -30.07 0.53
C ILE A 151 -9.99 -29.01 0.22
N ASP A 152 -9.91 -27.86 0.87
CA ASP A 152 -10.84 -26.74 0.68
C ASP A 152 -10.76 -26.10 -0.71
N LEU A 153 -9.67 -26.33 -1.47
CA LEU A 153 -9.52 -25.85 -2.83
C LEU A 153 -10.71 -26.20 -3.74
N VAL A 154 -11.32 -27.37 -3.57
CA VAL A 154 -12.50 -27.76 -4.37
C VAL A 154 -13.71 -26.85 -4.10
N SER A 155 -13.82 -26.30 -2.90
CA SER A 155 -14.91 -25.40 -2.51
C SER A 155 -14.66 -23.98 -3.00
N LEU A 156 -13.39 -23.57 -3.14
CA LEU A 156 -13.00 -22.24 -3.60
C LEU A 156 -12.94 -22.14 -5.12
N THR A 157 -12.57 -23.23 -5.80
CA THR A 157 -12.32 -23.24 -7.25
C THR A 157 -13.65 -23.16 -8.01
N PRO A 158 -13.80 -22.25 -8.99
CA PRO A 158 -14.95 -22.29 -9.89
C PRO A 158 -14.94 -23.57 -10.72
N PHE A 159 -16.11 -24.05 -11.16
CA PHE A 159 -16.25 -25.19 -12.07
C PHE A 159 -17.33 -24.90 -13.12
N LYS A 160 -17.16 -23.83 -13.89
CA LYS A 160 -18.17 -23.32 -14.83
C LYS A 160 -17.84 -23.66 -16.29
N ASN A 161 -16.57 -23.83 -16.62
CA ASN A 161 -16.11 -24.05 -17.99
C ASN A 161 -14.87 -24.97 -18.02
N LEU A 162 -14.43 -25.37 -19.20
CA LEU A 162 -13.28 -26.27 -19.38
C LEU A 162 -12.00 -25.77 -18.69
N GLN A 163 -11.67 -24.48 -18.84
CA GLN A 163 -10.46 -23.89 -18.25
C GLN A 163 -10.45 -24.04 -16.72
N ASP A 164 -11.60 -23.95 -16.08
CA ASP A 164 -11.72 -24.10 -14.63
C ASP A 164 -11.30 -25.51 -14.18
N TYR A 165 -11.72 -26.54 -14.91
CA TYR A 165 -11.31 -27.92 -14.65
C TYR A 165 -9.83 -28.15 -14.94
N GLU A 166 -9.29 -27.57 -16.01
CA GLU A 166 -7.87 -27.63 -16.35
C GLU A 166 -7.01 -26.98 -15.27
N ASN A 167 -7.42 -25.82 -14.77
CA ASN A 167 -6.78 -25.11 -13.67
C ASN A 167 -6.76 -25.95 -12.38
N TYR A 168 -7.89 -26.57 -12.04
CA TYR A 168 -7.98 -27.46 -10.89
C TYR A 168 -7.07 -28.69 -11.03
N LEU A 169 -7.03 -29.32 -12.21
CA LEU A 169 -6.10 -30.43 -12.48
C LEU A 169 -4.65 -29.98 -12.36
N ALA A 170 -4.30 -28.78 -12.85
CA ALA A 170 -2.95 -28.22 -12.72
C ALA A 170 -2.55 -28.03 -11.24
N ARG A 171 -3.48 -27.61 -10.38
CA ARG A 171 -3.25 -27.55 -8.92
C ARG A 171 -3.04 -28.93 -8.30
N LEU A 172 -3.88 -29.92 -8.64
CA LEU A 172 -3.72 -31.28 -8.14
C LEU A 172 -2.38 -31.91 -8.52
N HIS A 173 -1.88 -31.62 -9.73
CA HIS A 173 -0.55 -32.06 -10.16
C HIS A 173 0.61 -31.39 -9.40
N GLN A 174 0.38 -30.21 -8.81
CA GLN A 174 1.37 -29.51 -7.99
C GLN A 174 1.32 -29.91 -6.50
N THR A 175 0.28 -30.59 -6.04
CA THR A 175 0.16 -31.04 -4.65
C THR A 175 1.39 -31.79 -4.13
N PRO A 176 2.02 -32.72 -4.88
CA PRO A 176 3.25 -33.37 -4.42
C PRO A 176 4.40 -32.40 -4.14
N ARG A 177 4.59 -31.36 -4.97
CA ARG A 177 5.59 -30.31 -4.75
C ARG A 177 5.35 -29.58 -3.43
N VAL A 178 4.09 -29.17 -3.20
CA VAL A 178 3.71 -28.43 -1.98
C VAL A 178 3.99 -29.29 -0.75
N LEU A 179 3.55 -30.56 -0.75
CA LEU A 179 3.79 -31.47 0.37
C LEU A 179 5.28 -31.74 0.63
N GLU A 180 6.09 -31.83 -0.42
CA GLU A 180 7.55 -31.99 -0.30
C GLU A 180 8.19 -30.76 0.36
N GLN A 181 7.85 -29.55 -0.11
CA GLN A 181 8.36 -28.29 0.46
C GLN A 181 7.98 -28.17 1.95
N LEU A 182 6.73 -28.43 2.29
CA LEU A 182 6.25 -28.37 3.67
C LEU A 182 6.92 -29.41 4.57
N THR A 183 7.09 -30.64 4.07
CA THR A 183 7.83 -31.69 4.80
C THR A 183 9.30 -31.31 4.97
N GLY A 184 9.90 -30.63 3.99
CA GLY A 184 11.24 -30.08 4.07
C GLY A 184 11.37 -29.01 5.15
N ASN A 185 10.37 -28.12 5.29
CA ASN A 185 10.37 -27.06 6.30
C ASN A 185 10.21 -27.59 7.74
N MET A 186 9.59 -28.76 7.93
CA MET A 186 9.40 -29.36 9.27
C MET A 186 10.64 -30.09 9.83
N ARG A 187 11.69 -30.27 9.04
CA ARG A 187 12.89 -31.02 9.41
C ARG A 187 13.98 -30.13 9.98
#